data_AF-A0AAN6DBZ2-F1
#
_entry.id   AF-A0AAN6DBZ2-F1
#
_cell.length_a   1.000
_cell.length_b   1.000
_cell.length_c   1.000
_cell.angle_alpha   90.00
_cell.angle_beta   90.00
_cell.angle_gamma   90.00
#
_symmetry.space_group_name_H-M   'P 1'
#
loop_
_entity.id
_entity.type
_entity.pdbx_description
1 polymer ?
#
loop_
_entity_poly.entity_id
_entity_poly.type
_entity_poly.pdbx_seq_one_letter_code
_entity_poly.pdbx_strand_id
1 'polypeptide(L)'
;MFYRLLAVPARCRRFGTFSRLRNEALPLTSDSQQYDQEYRVIELLKSISPKPVPRSEFPYKEAANRSKRSLLPRVPEMNKQTVNTYVHELTNYTYAPGTHKLIRELLTQIVDSTPELLSKQSYLDIVQDLHFYLDDAAAEQTMDRMEESTAFKRDIDFHNVMMAFTVGKTTYDARIERLQNLKEQGVAANANTWYYLFRALRTNSKRFELLELMPEYGVDQEPVFRSAVHSLSRNCGYDELIDFYERNGYTLDNIDTYLMNKLCRACLNEDNVAEAFELVHGMHTSGRAMVNLGTFSAFNTYFLGRNEIYNCVAFCHKFQYQFKMKASHILAYELIDKYLTKCTYFEHWPQLTRYMVHILTHNTAHKNFLQGRHFKLLANYARIHGLKDFVCRAVEPQDLAFGQEMWKVLHWPGQVIPSSLDQNSEEFIEMAKLISPPPKTDKDLNPSDILKSS
;
A
#
# COMPACT_ATOMS: atom_id res chain seq x y z
N MET A 1 -20.38 36.50 13.53
CA MET A 1 -20.57 36.76 12.09
C MET A 1 -19.20 37.03 11.49
N PHE A 2 -18.45 35.99 11.08
CA PHE A 2 -17.32 36.08 10.15
C PHE A 2 -17.04 34.66 9.64
N TYR A 3 -17.63 34.32 8.49
CA TYR A 3 -17.21 33.21 7.64
C TYR A 3 -15.90 33.63 6.97
N ARG A 4 -14.78 32.97 7.30
CA ARG A 4 -13.62 32.94 6.40
C ARG A 4 -13.72 31.65 5.59
N LEU A 5 -14.35 31.79 4.43
CA LEU A 5 -14.18 30.89 3.29
C LEU A 5 -12.68 30.71 3.05
N LEU A 6 -12.21 29.47 3.10
CA LEU A 6 -10.92 29.08 2.54
C LEU A 6 -10.99 29.31 1.03
N ALA A 7 -10.58 30.49 0.59
CA ALA A 7 -10.42 30.80 -0.82
C ALA A 7 -9.14 30.10 -1.31
N VAL A 8 -9.29 28.87 -1.82
CA VAL A 8 -8.27 28.22 -2.64
C VAL A 8 -8.18 29.02 -3.95
N PRO A 9 -6.99 29.40 -4.44
CA PRO A 9 -6.87 30.15 -5.68
C PRO A 9 -7.37 29.29 -6.84
N ALA A 10 -8.48 29.71 -7.46
CA ALA A 10 -8.97 29.14 -8.70
C ALA A 10 -7.96 29.37 -9.83
N ARG A 11 -7.00 28.45 -10.01
CA ARG A 11 -6.26 28.33 -11.26
C ARG A 11 -7.12 27.55 -12.25
N CYS A 12 -7.97 28.27 -12.98
CA CYS A 12 -8.53 27.79 -14.23
C CYS A 12 -7.41 27.26 -15.15
N ARG A 13 -7.29 25.95 -15.31
CA ARG A 13 -6.64 25.32 -16.46
C ARG A 13 -7.54 24.21 -16.99
N ARG A 14 -7.78 24.29 -18.31
CA ARG A 14 -8.68 23.42 -19.07
C ARG A 14 -8.29 21.95 -18.91
N PHE A 15 -9.33 21.15 -18.66
CA PHE A 15 -9.52 19.74 -18.92
C PHE A 15 -8.40 19.04 -19.70
N GLY A 16 -7.74 18.10 -19.04
CA GLY A 16 -7.13 16.94 -19.65
C GLY A 16 -7.65 15.70 -18.93
N THR A 17 -8.11 14.71 -19.69
CA THR A 17 -8.13 13.30 -19.28
C THR A 17 -6.81 12.93 -18.58
N PHE A 18 -6.72 11.80 -17.87
CA PHE A 18 -5.46 11.31 -17.26
C PHE A 18 -4.31 11.11 -18.28
N SER A 19 -4.50 11.51 -19.54
CA SER A 19 -3.54 11.76 -20.63
C SER A 19 -2.16 12.30 -20.23
N ARG A 20 -1.99 13.09 -19.17
CA ARG A 20 -0.63 13.48 -18.72
C ARG A 20 0.17 12.29 -18.18
N LEU A 21 -0.48 11.26 -17.63
CA LEU A 21 0.13 10.00 -17.21
C LEU A 21 0.39 9.04 -18.38
N ARG A 22 -0.11 9.31 -19.59
CA ARG A 22 0.26 8.54 -20.81
C ARG A 22 1.67 8.88 -21.31
N ASN A 23 2.23 10.02 -20.88
CA ASN A 23 3.54 10.51 -21.32
C ASN A 23 4.65 10.35 -20.29
N GLU A 24 4.41 9.66 -19.16
CA GLU A 24 5.53 9.10 -18.42
C GLU A 24 6.15 8.03 -19.30
N ALA A 25 7.36 8.32 -19.80
CA ALA A 25 8.24 7.31 -20.36
C ALA A 25 8.12 6.05 -19.50
N LEU A 26 7.92 4.88 -20.15
CA LEU A 26 8.01 3.56 -19.52
C LEU A 26 8.97 3.68 -18.34
N PRO A 27 8.56 3.38 -17.09
CA PRO A 27 9.54 3.31 -16.02
C PRO A 27 10.65 2.45 -16.59
N LEU A 28 11.89 2.94 -16.60
CA LEU A 28 13.06 2.28 -17.20
C LEU A 28 13.37 0.89 -16.58
N THR A 29 12.44 0.37 -15.79
CA THR A 29 12.42 -0.86 -15.00
C THR A 29 11.14 -1.68 -15.17
N SER A 30 10.15 -1.28 -15.99
CA SER A 30 8.99 -2.14 -16.30
C SER A 30 9.35 -3.12 -17.41
N ASP A 31 9.30 -4.41 -17.09
CA ASP A 31 9.47 -5.50 -18.04
C ASP A 31 8.51 -5.30 -19.24
N SER A 32 9.06 -5.08 -20.44
CA SER A 32 8.28 -4.77 -21.65
C SER A 32 7.28 -5.88 -21.96
N GLN A 33 7.64 -7.13 -21.66
CA GLN A 33 6.76 -8.28 -21.82
C GLN A 33 5.52 -8.18 -20.92
N GLN A 34 5.69 -7.67 -19.69
CA GLN A 34 4.59 -7.50 -18.76
C GLN A 34 3.61 -6.40 -19.22
N TYR A 35 4.12 -5.32 -19.79
CA TYR A 35 3.30 -4.22 -20.32
C TYR A 35 2.40 -4.70 -21.48
N ASP A 36 2.98 -5.46 -22.42
CA ASP A 36 2.26 -6.01 -23.56
C ASP A 36 1.17 -6.99 -23.13
N GLN A 37 1.46 -7.80 -22.11
CA GLN A 37 0.49 -8.72 -21.52
C GLN A 37 -0.69 -7.99 -20.85
N GLU A 38 -0.43 -6.93 -20.07
CA GLU A 38 -1.48 -6.12 -19.44
C GLU A 38 -2.37 -5.42 -20.48
N TYR A 39 -1.77 -4.93 -21.56
CA TYR A 39 -2.53 -4.38 -22.69
C TYR A 39 -3.44 -5.44 -23.32
N ARG A 40 -2.92 -6.66 -23.53
CA ARG A 40 -3.72 -7.77 -24.09
C ARG A 40 -4.89 -8.15 -23.19
N VAL A 41 -4.72 -8.12 -21.87
CA VAL A 41 -5.80 -8.34 -20.90
C VAL A 41 -6.91 -7.30 -21.06
N ILE A 42 -6.57 -6.02 -21.18
CA ILE A 42 -7.57 -4.94 -21.36
C ILE A 42 -8.32 -5.10 -22.69
N GLU A 43 -7.62 -5.37 -23.79
CA GLU A 43 -8.25 -5.56 -25.09
C GLU A 43 -9.20 -6.77 -25.10
N LEU A 44 -8.81 -7.88 -24.48
CA LEU A 44 -9.68 -9.04 -24.35
C LEU A 44 -10.91 -8.73 -23.49
N LEU A 45 -10.72 -8.08 -22.34
CA LEU A 45 -11.82 -7.64 -21.47
C LEU A 45 -12.82 -6.78 -22.24
N LYS A 46 -12.35 -5.78 -22.98
CA LYS A 46 -13.20 -4.91 -23.81
C LYS A 46 -13.99 -5.72 -24.84
N SER A 47 -13.36 -6.72 -25.45
CA SER A 47 -13.99 -7.54 -26.50
C SER A 47 -15.10 -8.46 -26.00
N ILE A 48 -15.09 -8.81 -24.70
CA ILE A 48 -16.12 -9.66 -24.07
C ILE A 48 -17.09 -8.87 -23.18
N SER A 49 -16.91 -7.54 -23.08
CA SER A 49 -17.73 -6.69 -22.21
C SER A 49 -18.88 -6.06 -22.98
N PRO A 50 -20.15 -6.37 -22.64
CA PRO A 50 -21.30 -5.64 -23.17
C PRO A 50 -21.34 -4.21 -22.61
N LYS A 51 -22.09 -3.33 -23.26
CA LYS A 51 -22.36 -1.96 -22.79
C LYS A 51 -23.86 -1.75 -22.57
N PRO A 52 -24.35 -1.54 -21.33
CA PRO A 52 -23.60 -1.55 -20.07
C PRO A 52 -23.16 -2.96 -19.66
N VAL A 53 -22.10 -3.05 -18.85
CA VAL A 53 -21.65 -4.30 -18.24
C VAL A 53 -22.65 -4.73 -17.15
N PRO A 54 -23.11 -5.99 -17.14
CA PRO A 54 -24.04 -6.47 -16.12
C PRO A 54 -23.38 -6.49 -14.73
N ARG A 55 -24.17 -6.19 -13.70
CA ARG A 55 -23.76 -6.39 -12.31
C ARG A 55 -23.60 -7.89 -12.04
N SER A 56 -22.61 -8.27 -11.24
CA SER A 56 -22.54 -9.64 -10.73
C SER A 56 -23.57 -9.81 -9.62
N GLU A 57 -24.20 -10.98 -9.55
CA GLU A 57 -25.07 -11.37 -8.45
C GLU A 57 -24.27 -11.66 -7.17
N PHE A 58 -22.95 -11.86 -7.30
CA PHE A 58 -22.06 -12.22 -6.23
C PHE A 58 -21.19 -11.01 -5.82
N PRO A 59 -20.97 -10.78 -4.52
CA PRO A 59 -20.16 -9.67 -4.06
C PRO A 59 -18.69 -9.85 -4.47
N TYR A 60 -18.07 -8.75 -4.86
CA TYR A 60 -16.62 -8.68 -5.06
C TYR A 60 -15.88 -8.93 -3.73
N LYS A 61 -14.85 -9.79 -3.74
CA LYS A 61 -14.07 -10.14 -2.55
C LYS A 61 -12.58 -10.13 -2.84
N GLU A 62 -11.78 -9.67 -1.88
CA GLU A 62 -10.33 -9.77 -1.91
C GLU A 62 -9.80 -10.46 -0.66
N ALA A 63 -8.71 -11.21 -0.80
CA ALA A 63 -8.00 -11.81 0.33
C ALA A 63 -7.63 -10.76 1.40
N ALA A 64 -7.22 -9.55 0.97
CA ALA A 64 -6.83 -8.46 1.86
C ALA A 64 -7.98 -7.89 2.70
N ASN A 65 -9.24 -8.09 2.27
CA ASN A 65 -10.42 -7.59 2.95
C ASN A 65 -10.96 -8.58 4.01
N ARG A 66 -10.40 -9.80 4.09
CA ARG A 66 -10.83 -10.81 5.05
C ARG A 66 -10.45 -10.42 6.47
N SER A 67 -11.43 -10.43 7.37
CA SER A 67 -11.20 -10.17 8.79
C SER A 67 -10.40 -11.31 9.44
N LYS A 68 -9.65 -11.02 10.51
CA LYS A 68 -8.90 -12.03 11.24
C LYS A 68 -9.76 -12.73 12.29
N ARG A 69 -9.65 -14.05 12.41
CA ARG A 69 -10.18 -14.84 13.53
C ARG A 69 -9.07 -15.71 14.13
N SER A 70 -9.09 -15.84 15.45
CA SER A 70 -8.09 -16.62 16.20
C SER A 70 -8.37 -18.13 16.19
N LEU A 71 -9.64 -18.51 16.12
CA LEU A 71 -10.10 -19.90 16.24
C LEU A 71 -10.92 -20.31 15.02
N LEU A 72 -10.69 -21.54 14.55
CA LEU A 72 -11.53 -22.17 13.53
C LEU A 72 -12.95 -22.37 14.05
N PRO A 73 -13.97 -22.26 13.17
CA PRO A 73 -15.34 -22.56 13.53
C PRO A 73 -15.48 -24.04 13.91
N ARG A 74 -16.42 -24.34 14.82
CA ARG A 74 -16.74 -25.72 15.19
C ARG A 74 -17.46 -26.42 14.04
N VAL A 75 -17.13 -27.68 13.78
CA VAL A 75 -17.81 -28.50 12.78
C VAL A 75 -19.29 -28.65 13.21
N PRO A 76 -20.26 -28.21 12.40
CA PRO A 76 -21.67 -28.36 12.73
C PRO A 76 -22.21 -29.74 12.34
N GLU A 77 -23.43 -30.04 12.74
CA GLU A 77 -24.22 -31.09 12.09
C GLU A 77 -24.48 -30.69 10.63
N MET A 78 -24.22 -31.58 9.68
CA MET A 78 -24.24 -31.27 8.25
C MET A 78 -25.68 -31.30 7.70
N ASN A 79 -26.21 -30.12 7.40
CA ASN A 79 -27.40 -29.92 6.61
C ASN A 79 -27.19 -28.73 5.66
N LYS A 80 -28.13 -28.51 4.74
CA LYS A 80 -28.00 -27.46 3.71
C LYS A 80 -27.69 -26.08 4.29
N GLN A 81 -28.26 -25.69 5.43
CA GLN A 81 -28.02 -24.36 5.98
C GLN A 81 -26.68 -24.27 6.73
N THR A 82 -26.39 -25.26 7.57
CA THR A 82 -25.21 -25.27 8.43
C THR A 82 -23.93 -25.46 7.63
N VAL A 83 -23.92 -26.29 6.58
CA VAL A 83 -22.73 -26.52 5.76
C VAL A 83 -22.31 -25.26 5.00
N ASN A 84 -23.26 -24.52 4.42
CA ASN A 84 -22.98 -23.28 3.71
C ASN A 84 -22.48 -22.18 4.67
N THR A 85 -23.05 -22.12 5.88
CA THR A 85 -22.57 -21.20 6.92
C THR A 85 -21.14 -21.56 7.35
N TYR A 86 -20.86 -22.85 7.51
CA TYR A 86 -19.53 -23.34 7.91
C TYR A 86 -18.46 -23.05 6.84
N VAL A 87 -18.76 -23.34 5.57
CA VAL A 87 -17.89 -22.99 4.44
C VAL A 87 -17.62 -21.49 4.39
N HIS A 88 -18.66 -20.67 4.58
CA HIS A 88 -18.50 -19.23 4.63
C HIS A 88 -17.55 -18.81 5.75
N GLU A 89 -17.71 -19.35 6.98
CA GLU A 89 -16.79 -19.03 8.07
C GLU A 89 -15.35 -19.47 7.78
N LEU A 90 -15.15 -20.65 7.18
CA LEU A 90 -13.80 -21.13 6.84
C LEU A 90 -13.09 -20.25 5.79
N THR A 91 -13.84 -19.64 4.86
CA THR A 91 -13.28 -18.97 3.67
C THR A 91 -13.29 -17.44 3.76
N ASN A 92 -14.19 -16.82 4.55
CA ASN A 92 -14.27 -15.36 4.65
C ASN A 92 -13.34 -14.74 5.72
N TYR A 93 -12.66 -15.55 6.52
CA TYR A 93 -11.73 -15.10 7.55
C TYR A 93 -10.29 -15.53 7.27
N THR A 94 -9.34 -14.72 7.76
CA THR A 94 -7.92 -15.10 7.82
C THR A 94 -7.62 -15.70 9.19
N TYR A 95 -6.99 -16.87 9.19
CA TYR A 95 -6.61 -17.61 10.39
C TYR A 95 -5.10 -17.57 10.63
N ALA A 96 -4.66 -18.19 11.74
CA ALA A 96 -3.25 -18.26 12.09
C ALA A 96 -2.42 -18.96 10.99
N PRO A 97 -1.14 -18.56 10.77
CA PRO A 97 -0.26 -19.23 9.82
C PRO A 97 -0.20 -20.75 10.08
N GLY A 98 -0.30 -21.54 9.02
CA GLY A 98 -0.27 -23.01 9.09
C GLY A 98 -1.64 -23.70 9.17
N THR A 99 -2.74 -22.99 9.46
CA THR A 99 -4.07 -23.61 9.51
C THR A 99 -4.66 -23.90 8.13
N HIS A 100 -4.14 -23.27 7.07
CA HIS A 100 -4.72 -23.39 5.73
C HIS A 100 -4.71 -24.83 5.20
N LYS A 101 -3.69 -25.64 5.52
CA LYS A 101 -3.68 -27.05 5.14
C LYS A 101 -4.91 -27.81 5.67
N LEU A 102 -5.25 -27.59 6.94
CA LEU A 102 -6.43 -28.19 7.55
C LEU A 102 -7.72 -27.63 6.94
N ILE A 103 -7.80 -26.32 6.70
CA ILE A 103 -8.96 -25.70 6.04
C ILE A 103 -9.18 -26.33 4.67
N ARG A 104 -8.13 -26.45 3.85
CA ARG A 104 -8.19 -27.12 2.54
C ARG A 104 -8.71 -28.54 2.65
N GLU A 105 -8.18 -29.35 3.58
CA GLU A 105 -8.62 -30.74 3.79
C GLU A 105 -10.11 -30.80 4.15
N LEU A 106 -10.57 -29.92 5.05
CA LEU A 106 -11.99 -29.81 5.42
C LEU A 106 -12.87 -29.40 4.24
N LEU A 107 -12.47 -28.40 3.46
CA LEU A 107 -13.23 -27.95 2.29
C LEU A 107 -13.33 -29.05 1.24
N THR A 108 -12.24 -29.77 0.99
CA THR A 108 -12.23 -30.92 0.06
C THR A 108 -13.19 -32.01 0.54
N GLN A 109 -13.11 -32.39 1.81
CA GLN A 109 -14.01 -33.39 2.39
C GLN A 109 -15.49 -32.98 2.29
N ILE A 110 -15.81 -31.71 2.51
CA ILE A 110 -17.19 -31.19 2.39
C ILE A 110 -17.70 -31.30 0.95
N VAL A 111 -16.86 -30.93 -0.04
CA VAL A 111 -17.18 -31.01 -1.47
C VAL A 111 -17.39 -32.46 -1.90
N ASP A 112 -16.55 -33.39 -1.42
CA ASP A 112 -16.66 -34.80 -1.79
C ASP A 112 -17.87 -35.49 -1.15
N SER A 113 -18.14 -35.17 0.12
CA SER A 113 -19.13 -35.89 0.94
C SER A 113 -20.55 -35.37 0.78
N THR A 114 -20.72 -34.07 0.49
CA THR A 114 -22.03 -33.40 0.47
C THR A 114 -22.18 -32.37 -0.66
N PRO A 115 -21.78 -32.68 -1.91
CA PRO A 115 -21.76 -31.71 -3.00
C PRO A 115 -23.12 -31.07 -3.29
N GLU A 116 -24.21 -31.81 -3.10
CA GLU A 116 -25.60 -31.39 -3.34
C GLU A 116 -26.15 -30.43 -2.26
N LEU A 117 -25.52 -30.39 -1.09
CA LEU A 117 -25.91 -29.47 0.00
C LEU A 117 -25.29 -28.08 -0.19
N LEU A 118 -24.24 -27.95 -0.99
CA LEU A 118 -23.54 -26.70 -1.25
C LEU A 118 -24.33 -25.82 -2.22
N SER A 119 -24.39 -24.52 -1.92
CA SER A 119 -24.88 -23.50 -2.84
C SER A 119 -23.77 -23.07 -3.83
N LYS A 120 -24.17 -22.45 -4.95
CA LYS A 120 -23.21 -21.83 -5.89
C LYS A 120 -22.26 -20.85 -5.18
N GLN A 121 -22.77 -20.06 -4.22
CA GLN A 121 -21.95 -19.13 -3.43
C GLN A 121 -20.87 -19.87 -2.63
N SER A 122 -21.18 -21.01 -2.02
CA SER A 122 -20.20 -21.79 -1.26
C SER A 122 -19.14 -22.39 -2.17
N TYR A 123 -19.51 -22.88 -3.35
CA TYR A 123 -18.52 -23.31 -4.33
C TYR A 123 -17.60 -22.15 -4.75
N LEU A 124 -18.15 -20.96 -5.03
CA LEU A 124 -17.35 -19.77 -5.34
C LEU A 124 -16.41 -19.39 -4.20
N ASP A 125 -16.88 -19.44 -2.96
CA ASP A 125 -16.09 -19.13 -1.75
C ASP A 125 -14.93 -20.12 -1.57
N ILE A 126 -15.16 -21.42 -1.83
CA ILE A 126 -14.14 -22.47 -1.78
C ILE A 126 -13.10 -22.27 -2.89
N VAL A 127 -13.54 -22.15 -4.14
CA VAL A 127 -12.67 -21.97 -5.31
C VAL A 127 -11.80 -20.71 -5.14
N GLN A 128 -12.40 -19.62 -4.66
CA GLN A 128 -11.68 -18.38 -4.38
C GLN A 128 -10.64 -18.54 -3.26
N ASP A 129 -10.97 -19.25 -2.16
CA ASP A 129 -10.00 -19.51 -1.10
C ASP A 129 -8.80 -20.31 -1.62
N LEU A 130 -9.05 -21.43 -2.31
CA LEU A 130 -8.01 -22.25 -2.90
C LEU A 130 -7.12 -21.46 -3.87
N HIS A 131 -7.74 -20.65 -4.73
CA HIS A 131 -7.01 -19.76 -5.64
C HIS A 131 -6.12 -18.76 -4.90
N PHE A 132 -6.60 -18.11 -3.84
CA PHE A 132 -5.82 -17.14 -3.06
C PHE A 132 -4.59 -17.76 -2.40
N TYR A 133 -4.66 -19.04 -2.04
CA TYR A 133 -3.53 -19.81 -1.51
C TYR A 133 -2.74 -20.57 -2.59
N LEU A 134 -2.93 -20.23 -3.86
CA LEU A 134 -2.20 -20.76 -5.03
C LEU A 134 -2.44 -22.26 -5.29
N ASP A 135 -3.56 -22.80 -4.83
CA ASP A 135 -3.99 -24.19 -5.11
C ASP A 135 -5.02 -24.22 -6.25
N ASP A 136 -4.63 -23.70 -7.43
CA ASP A 136 -5.51 -23.67 -8.60
C ASP A 136 -5.96 -25.07 -9.02
N ALA A 137 -5.11 -26.09 -8.82
CA ALA A 137 -5.45 -27.47 -9.17
C ALA A 137 -6.63 -27.98 -8.32
N ALA A 138 -6.61 -27.75 -7.01
CA ALA A 138 -7.75 -28.07 -6.15
C ALA A 138 -8.98 -27.21 -6.48
N ALA A 139 -8.78 -25.96 -6.89
CA ALA A 139 -9.86 -25.08 -7.32
C ALA A 139 -10.55 -25.61 -8.58
N GLU A 140 -9.79 -26.06 -9.59
CA GLU A 140 -10.34 -26.70 -10.79
C GLU A 140 -11.03 -28.03 -10.46
N GLN A 141 -10.43 -28.90 -9.62
CA GLN A 141 -11.07 -30.14 -9.16
C GLN A 141 -12.39 -29.89 -8.42
N THR A 142 -12.46 -28.82 -7.63
CA THR A 142 -13.71 -28.42 -6.95
C THR A 142 -14.79 -28.04 -7.97
N MET A 143 -14.43 -27.33 -9.03
CA MET A 143 -15.37 -26.98 -10.11
C MET A 143 -15.79 -28.20 -10.93
N ASP A 144 -14.87 -29.12 -11.25
CA ASP A 144 -15.19 -30.38 -11.92
C ASP A 144 -16.20 -31.19 -11.10
N ARG A 145 -15.93 -31.35 -9.80
CA ARG A 145 -16.82 -32.08 -8.88
C ARG A 145 -18.20 -31.44 -8.76
N MET A 146 -18.26 -30.10 -8.74
CA MET A 146 -19.51 -29.35 -8.75
C MET A 146 -20.34 -29.65 -10.00
N GLU A 147 -19.72 -29.63 -11.19
CA GLU A 147 -20.40 -29.86 -12.46
C GLU A 147 -20.87 -31.30 -12.63
N GLU A 148 -20.13 -32.27 -12.08
CA GLU A 148 -20.50 -33.68 -12.07
C GLU A 148 -21.66 -34.00 -11.11
N SER A 149 -21.72 -33.30 -9.97
CA SER A 149 -22.57 -33.67 -8.84
C SER A 149 -23.80 -32.76 -8.67
N THR A 150 -23.88 -31.65 -9.42
CA THR A 150 -24.94 -30.64 -9.26
C THR A 150 -25.43 -30.12 -10.61
N ALA A 151 -26.47 -29.28 -10.59
CA ALA A 151 -26.95 -28.58 -11.77
C ALA A 151 -26.14 -27.31 -12.11
N PHE A 152 -25.18 -26.92 -11.26
CA PHE A 152 -24.37 -25.72 -11.51
C PHE A 152 -23.39 -25.96 -12.66
N LYS A 153 -23.04 -24.86 -13.33
CA LYS A 153 -22.09 -24.83 -14.45
C LYS A 153 -20.97 -23.84 -14.14
N ARG A 154 -19.81 -24.08 -14.74
CA ARG A 154 -18.69 -23.12 -14.72
C ARG A 154 -19.04 -21.93 -15.61
N ASP A 155 -19.59 -20.90 -14.98
CA ASP A 155 -19.94 -19.64 -15.63
C ASP A 155 -18.95 -18.52 -15.28
N ILE A 156 -19.26 -17.30 -15.72
CA ILE A 156 -18.40 -16.13 -15.56
C ILE A 156 -17.96 -15.88 -14.12
N ASP A 157 -18.77 -16.21 -13.11
CA ASP A 157 -18.41 -15.96 -11.71
C ASP A 157 -17.26 -16.86 -11.25
N PHE A 158 -17.23 -18.11 -11.71
CA PHE A 158 -16.12 -19.04 -11.46
C PHE A 158 -14.85 -18.62 -12.21
N HIS A 159 -14.99 -18.13 -13.45
CA HIS A 159 -13.84 -17.60 -14.17
C HIS A 159 -13.29 -16.34 -13.52
N ASN A 160 -14.14 -15.48 -12.98
CA ASN A 160 -13.76 -14.26 -12.26
C ASN A 160 -12.87 -14.54 -11.06
N VAL A 161 -13.25 -15.50 -10.20
CA VAL A 161 -12.45 -15.84 -9.01
C VAL A 161 -11.06 -16.37 -9.40
N MET A 162 -10.96 -17.13 -10.50
CA MET A 162 -9.69 -17.65 -11.02
C MET A 162 -8.82 -16.58 -11.72
N MET A 163 -9.39 -15.41 -12.03
CA MET A 163 -8.65 -14.25 -12.55
C MET A 163 -8.21 -13.28 -11.46
N ALA A 164 -8.62 -13.48 -10.20
CA ALA A 164 -8.32 -12.61 -9.09
C ALA A 164 -6.81 -12.44 -8.84
N PHE A 165 -6.40 -11.32 -8.23
CA PHE A 165 -5.00 -11.07 -7.93
C PHE A 165 -4.47 -12.01 -6.84
N THR A 166 -3.28 -12.58 -7.07
CA THR A 166 -2.54 -13.41 -6.11
C THR A 166 -1.06 -13.04 -6.13
N VAL A 167 -0.46 -12.88 -4.95
CA VAL A 167 0.92 -12.34 -4.81
C VAL A 167 1.97 -13.24 -5.47
N GLY A 168 1.71 -14.55 -5.58
CA GLY A 168 2.63 -15.52 -6.18
C GLY A 168 2.59 -15.63 -7.71
N LYS A 169 1.55 -15.14 -8.39
CA LYS A 169 1.44 -15.24 -9.85
C LYS A 169 2.08 -14.04 -10.53
N THR A 170 3.14 -14.29 -11.28
CA THR A 170 3.97 -13.25 -11.93
C THR A 170 3.61 -12.96 -13.37
N THR A 171 2.94 -13.88 -14.08
CA THR A 171 2.56 -13.70 -15.48
C THR A 171 1.04 -13.56 -15.67
N TYR A 172 0.64 -13.11 -16.85
CA TYR A 172 -0.77 -12.97 -17.24
C TYR A 172 -1.28 -14.12 -18.13
N ASP A 173 -0.44 -15.09 -18.48
CA ASP A 173 -0.78 -16.12 -19.49
C ASP A 173 -2.10 -16.84 -19.18
N ALA A 174 -2.25 -17.35 -17.95
CA ALA A 174 -3.47 -18.03 -17.52
C ALA A 174 -4.72 -17.11 -17.53
N ARG A 175 -4.56 -15.80 -17.32
CA ARG A 175 -5.67 -14.84 -17.41
C ARG A 175 -6.03 -14.55 -18.86
N ILE A 176 -5.02 -14.40 -19.71
CA ILE A 176 -5.19 -14.18 -21.15
C ILE A 176 -5.89 -15.39 -21.79
N GLU A 177 -5.41 -16.60 -21.51
CA GLU A 177 -6.03 -17.85 -21.97
C GLU A 177 -7.49 -17.95 -21.51
N ARG A 178 -7.77 -17.67 -20.23
CA ARG A 178 -9.13 -17.70 -19.71
C ARG A 178 -10.05 -16.67 -20.40
N LEU A 179 -9.56 -15.45 -20.64
CA LEU A 179 -10.31 -14.42 -21.36
C LEU A 179 -10.53 -14.78 -22.84
N GLN A 180 -9.57 -15.45 -23.47
CA GLN A 180 -9.72 -15.97 -24.84
C GLN A 180 -10.80 -17.05 -24.90
N ASN A 181 -10.76 -18.02 -23.97
CA ASN A 181 -11.77 -19.07 -23.89
C ASN A 181 -13.18 -18.49 -23.67
N LEU A 182 -13.32 -17.50 -22.77
CA LEU A 182 -14.59 -16.79 -22.56
C LEU A 182 -15.09 -16.12 -23.84
N LYS A 183 -14.19 -15.49 -24.61
CA LYS A 183 -14.53 -14.88 -25.90
C LYS A 183 -15.01 -15.90 -26.91
N GLU A 184 -14.30 -17.02 -27.05
CA GLU A 184 -14.64 -18.10 -27.99
C GLU A 184 -15.98 -18.76 -27.64
N GLN A 185 -16.29 -18.87 -26.35
CA GLN A 185 -17.55 -19.42 -25.85
C GLN A 185 -18.70 -18.41 -25.86
N GLY A 186 -18.45 -17.14 -26.22
CA GLY A 186 -19.46 -16.08 -26.20
C GLY A 186 -19.94 -15.71 -24.79
N VAL A 187 -19.14 -15.95 -23.75
CA VAL A 187 -19.47 -15.61 -22.36
C VAL A 187 -19.11 -14.15 -22.11
N ALA A 188 -20.11 -13.36 -21.75
CA ALA A 188 -19.96 -11.94 -21.45
C ALA A 188 -19.31 -11.69 -20.08
N ALA A 189 -18.43 -10.70 -20.00
CA ALA A 189 -17.92 -10.20 -18.73
C ALA A 189 -19.01 -9.50 -17.91
N ASN A 190 -18.85 -9.55 -16.59
CA ASN A 190 -19.68 -8.80 -15.64
C ASN A 190 -18.80 -7.85 -14.80
N ALA A 191 -19.41 -7.07 -13.91
CA ALA A 191 -18.69 -6.09 -13.11
C ALA A 191 -17.53 -6.69 -12.28
N ASN A 192 -17.68 -7.92 -11.78
CA ASN A 192 -16.61 -8.59 -11.03
C ASN A 192 -15.40 -8.92 -11.93
N THR A 193 -15.61 -9.22 -13.21
CA THR A 193 -14.50 -9.39 -14.18
C THR A 193 -13.61 -8.15 -14.20
N TRP A 194 -14.23 -6.97 -14.23
CA TRP A 194 -13.53 -5.68 -14.23
C TRP A 194 -12.77 -5.44 -12.93
N TYR A 195 -13.38 -5.71 -11.77
CA TYR A 195 -12.74 -5.50 -10.47
C TYR A 195 -11.53 -6.41 -10.25
N TYR A 196 -11.65 -7.70 -10.55
CA TYR A 196 -10.55 -8.65 -10.40
C TYR A 196 -9.38 -8.33 -11.33
N LEU A 197 -9.66 -7.98 -12.60
CA LEU A 197 -8.62 -7.62 -13.55
C LEU A 197 -7.96 -6.29 -13.17
N PHE A 198 -8.71 -5.29 -12.72
CA PHE A 198 -8.14 -4.03 -12.22
C PHE A 198 -7.10 -4.25 -11.11
N ARG A 199 -7.39 -5.15 -10.17
CA ARG A 199 -6.41 -5.49 -9.11
C ARG A 199 -5.24 -6.32 -9.62
N ALA A 200 -5.47 -7.16 -10.63
CA ALA A 200 -4.44 -8.00 -11.21
C ALA A 200 -3.42 -7.21 -12.05
N LEU A 201 -3.82 -6.09 -12.67
CA LEU A 201 -2.90 -5.17 -13.35
C LEU A 201 -1.85 -4.67 -12.35
N ARG A 202 -0.58 -4.64 -12.73
CA ARG A 202 0.52 -4.21 -11.87
C ARG A 202 1.02 -2.83 -12.24
N THR A 203 0.95 -2.43 -13.51
CA THR A 203 1.33 -1.08 -13.91
C THR A 203 0.23 -0.06 -13.57
N ASN A 204 0.64 1.11 -13.07
CA ASN A 204 -0.30 2.18 -12.74
C ASN A 204 -0.97 2.74 -13.99
N SER A 205 -0.23 2.88 -15.11
CA SER A 205 -0.78 3.36 -16.38
C SER A 205 -1.96 2.52 -16.86
N LYS A 206 -1.85 1.17 -16.79
CA LYS A 206 -2.93 0.28 -17.22
C LYS A 206 -4.09 0.23 -16.23
N ARG A 207 -3.82 0.36 -14.93
CA ARG A 207 -4.87 0.56 -13.92
C ARG A 207 -5.67 1.83 -14.20
N PHE A 208 -5.01 2.94 -14.53
CA PHE A 208 -5.68 4.20 -14.86
C PHE A 208 -6.48 4.10 -16.15
N GLU A 209 -5.92 3.48 -17.19
CA GLU A 209 -6.65 3.19 -18.43
C GLU A 209 -7.95 2.41 -18.14
N LEU A 210 -7.88 1.37 -17.31
CA LEU A 210 -9.06 0.58 -16.97
C LEU A 210 -10.07 1.36 -16.09
N LEU A 211 -9.60 2.24 -15.19
CA LEU A 211 -10.47 3.12 -14.41
C LEU A 211 -11.22 4.12 -15.30
N GLU A 212 -10.56 4.71 -16.29
CA GLU A 212 -11.20 5.62 -17.24
C GLU A 212 -12.29 4.91 -18.05
N LEU A 213 -12.09 3.62 -18.38
CA LEU A 213 -13.05 2.81 -19.12
C LEU A 213 -14.27 2.40 -18.27
N MET A 214 -14.16 2.27 -16.95
CA MET A 214 -15.26 1.78 -16.09
C MET A 214 -16.56 2.61 -16.27
N PRO A 215 -16.54 3.96 -16.19
CA PRO A 215 -17.72 4.78 -16.46
C PRO A 215 -18.29 4.60 -17.88
N GLU A 216 -17.44 4.47 -18.90
CA GLU A 216 -17.88 4.27 -20.29
C GLU A 216 -18.64 2.95 -20.51
N TYR A 217 -18.36 1.96 -19.66
CA TYR A 217 -18.99 0.65 -19.67
C TYR A 217 -20.09 0.51 -18.60
N GLY A 218 -20.38 1.57 -17.84
CA GLY A 218 -21.39 1.55 -16.78
C GLY A 218 -21.00 0.72 -15.55
N VAL A 219 -19.69 0.55 -15.30
CA VAL A 219 -19.14 -0.16 -14.14
C VAL A 219 -18.88 0.84 -13.01
N ASP A 220 -19.41 0.53 -11.82
CA ASP A 220 -19.20 1.33 -10.61
C ASP A 220 -17.76 1.19 -10.10
N GLN A 221 -17.10 2.29 -9.76
CA GLN A 221 -15.73 2.28 -9.27
C GLN A 221 -15.63 1.99 -7.77
N GLU A 222 -16.72 2.08 -7.01
CA GLU A 222 -16.70 1.96 -5.54
C GLU A 222 -16.00 0.68 -5.03
N PRO A 223 -16.23 -0.54 -5.59
CA PRO A 223 -15.58 -1.77 -5.10
C PRO A 223 -14.05 -1.77 -5.18
N VAL A 224 -13.49 -0.94 -6.07
CA VAL A 224 -12.04 -0.81 -6.27
C VAL A 224 -11.51 0.58 -5.88
N PHE A 225 -12.36 1.48 -5.39
CA PHE A 225 -12.04 2.88 -5.15
C PHE A 225 -10.81 3.04 -4.25
N ARG A 226 -10.76 2.37 -3.09
CA ARG A 226 -9.61 2.48 -2.18
C ARG A 226 -8.30 1.98 -2.80
N SER A 227 -8.36 0.96 -3.67
CA SER A 227 -7.21 0.48 -4.44
C SER A 227 -6.80 1.47 -5.53
N ALA A 228 -7.78 2.08 -6.21
CA ALA A 228 -7.55 3.15 -7.17
C ALA A 228 -6.86 4.33 -6.52
N VAL A 229 -7.40 4.87 -5.43
CA VAL A 229 -6.80 5.94 -4.62
C VAL A 229 -5.38 5.57 -4.18
N HIS A 230 -5.16 4.32 -3.76
CA HIS A 230 -3.81 3.88 -3.38
C HIS A 230 -2.79 4.07 -4.50
N SER A 231 -3.19 3.78 -5.73
CA SER A 231 -2.37 3.87 -6.94
C SER A 231 -2.26 5.32 -7.43
N LEU A 232 -3.38 6.04 -7.49
CA LEU A 232 -3.46 7.44 -7.94
C LEU A 232 -2.61 8.36 -7.05
N SER A 233 -2.73 8.26 -5.72
CA SER A 233 -2.00 9.12 -4.76
C SER A 233 -0.47 9.13 -4.86
N ARG A 234 0.13 8.21 -5.65
CA ARG A 234 1.57 8.16 -5.87
C ARG A 234 2.00 8.85 -7.17
N ASN A 235 1.09 9.08 -8.10
CA ASN A 235 1.41 9.56 -9.45
C ASN A 235 0.59 10.80 -9.84
N CYS A 236 -0.55 11.04 -9.20
CA CYS A 236 -1.41 12.19 -9.45
C CYS A 236 -1.12 13.33 -8.47
N GLY A 237 -1.38 14.54 -8.96
CA GLY A 237 -1.36 15.76 -8.15
C GLY A 237 -2.52 15.85 -7.16
N TYR A 238 -2.51 16.88 -6.30
CA TYR A 238 -3.56 17.09 -5.32
C TYR A 238 -4.94 17.31 -5.98
N ASP A 239 -5.02 18.22 -6.96
CA ASP A 239 -6.27 18.58 -7.63
C ASP A 239 -6.88 17.36 -8.38
N GLU A 240 -6.05 16.58 -9.06
CA GLU A 240 -6.50 15.38 -9.78
C GLU A 240 -7.09 14.31 -8.83
N LEU A 241 -6.51 14.19 -7.63
CA LEU A 241 -7.00 13.25 -6.63
C LEU A 241 -8.31 13.73 -5.98
N ILE A 242 -8.47 15.04 -5.77
CA ILE A 242 -9.72 15.64 -5.32
C ILE A 242 -10.83 15.44 -6.35
N ASP A 243 -10.57 15.74 -7.62
CA ASP A 243 -11.50 15.48 -8.72
C ASP A 243 -11.97 14.03 -8.74
N PHE A 244 -11.04 13.09 -8.54
CA PHE A 244 -11.36 11.67 -8.47
C PHE A 244 -12.24 11.32 -7.26
N TYR A 245 -12.00 11.94 -6.10
CA TYR A 245 -12.83 11.78 -4.91
C TYR A 245 -14.25 12.29 -5.16
N GLU A 246 -14.39 13.51 -5.70
CA GLU A 246 -15.68 14.16 -5.92
C GLU A 246 -16.54 13.39 -6.93
N ARG A 247 -15.94 12.89 -8.02
CA ARG A 247 -16.64 12.02 -9.00
C ARG A 247 -17.16 10.72 -8.40
N ASN A 248 -16.59 10.28 -7.28
CA ASN A 248 -16.99 9.08 -6.54
C ASN A 248 -17.77 9.41 -5.25
N GLY A 249 -18.27 10.65 -5.10
CA GLY A 249 -19.11 11.05 -3.97
C GLY A 249 -18.37 11.42 -2.68
N TYR A 250 -17.05 11.57 -2.75
CA TYR A 250 -16.21 11.97 -1.62
C TYR A 250 -15.84 13.45 -1.70
N THR A 251 -15.98 14.17 -0.59
CA THR A 251 -15.59 15.57 -0.42
C THR A 251 -14.65 15.70 0.78
N LEU A 252 -13.97 16.84 0.91
CA LEU A 252 -13.12 17.12 2.09
C LEU A 252 -13.89 17.06 3.43
N ASP A 253 -15.23 17.10 3.39
CA ASP A 253 -16.06 17.04 4.58
C ASP A 253 -16.46 15.62 4.98
N ASN A 254 -16.33 14.63 4.09
CA ASN A 254 -16.75 13.25 4.36
C ASN A 254 -15.63 12.21 4.20
N ILE A 255 -14.41 12.62 3.85
CA ILE A 255 -13.29 11.69 3.71
C ILE A 255 -12.79 11.20 5.07
N ASP A 256 -12.35 9.94 5.12
CA ASP A 256 -11.74 9.35 6.31
C ASP A 256 -10.23 9.62 6.40
N THR A 257 -9.61 9.16 7.50
CA THR A 257 -8.16 9.25 7.71
C THR A 257 -7.33 8.60 6.59
N TYR A 258 -7.83 7.53 5.97
CA TYR A 258 -7.10 6.89 4.88
C TYR A 258 -7.03 7.83 3.67
N LEU A 259 -8.18 8.34 3.23
CA LEU A 259 -8.28 9.26 2.09
C LEU A 259 -7.56 10.59 2.34
N MET A 260 -7.64 11.14 3.55
CA MET A 260 -6.85 12.32 3.96
C MET A 260 -5.35 12.06 3.82
N ASN A 261 -4.86 10.92 4.33
CA ASN A 261 -3.43 10.58 4.23
C ASN A 261 -2.96 10.43 2.77
N LYS A 262 -3.86 10.06 1.86
CA LYS A 262 -3.58 9.95 0.44
C LYS A 262 -3.52 11.33 -0.25
N LEU A 263 -4.41 12.25 0.12
CA LEU A 263 -4.32 13.65 -0.30
C LEU A 263 -3.07 14.35 0.23
N CYS A 264 -2.75 14.16 1.51
CA CYS A 264 -1.52 14.68 2.12
C CYS A 264 -0.27 14.24 1.33
N ARG A 265 -0.21 12.97 0.91
CA ARG A 265 0.89 12.48 0.06
C ARG A 265 0.90 13.13 -1.32
N ALA A 266 -0.26 13.34 -1.93
CA ALA A 266 -0.35 14.04 -3.22
C ALA A 266 0.19 15.47 -3.11
N CYS A 267 -0.19 16.22 -2.06
CA CYS A 267 0.38 17.56 -1.79
C CYS A 267 1.90 17.52 -1.62
N LEU A 268 2.41 16.52 -0.89
CA LEU A 268 3.86 16.36 -0.67
C LEU A 268 4.60 16.02 -1.96
N ASN A 269 4.02 15.23 -2.87
CA ASN A 269 4.62 14.93 -4.17
C ASN A 269 4.75 16.17 -5.07
N GLU A 270 3.93 17.21 -4.84
CA GLU A 270 3.99 18.50 -5.52
C GLU A 270 4.90 19.51 -4.80
N ASP A 271 5.70 19.06 -3.82
CA ASP A 271 6.57 19.89 -2.97
C ASP A 271 5.85 20.95 -2.12
N ASN A 272 4.54 20.79 -1.90
CA ASN A 272 3.71 21.72 -1.11
C ASN A 272 3.59 21.29 0.36
N VAL A 273 4.71 21.27 1.10
CA VAL A 273 4.76 20.77 2.50
C VAL A 273 3.89 21.57 3.46
N ALA A 274 3.86 22.90 3.31
CA ALA A 274 3.07 23.78 4.15
C ALA A 274 1.56 23.51 3.98
N GLU A 275 1.10 23.44 2.72
CA GLU A 275 -0.30 23.13 2.40
C GLU A 275 -0.69 21.73 2.86
N ALA A 276 0.20 20.74 2.70
CA ALA A 276 -0.02 19.38 3.21
C ALA A 276 -0.24 19.39 4.73
N PHE A 277 0.53 20.18 5.47
CA PHE A 277 0.39 20.30 6.91
C PHE A 277 -0.89 21.04 7.30
N GLU A 278 -1.22 22.14 6.61
CA GLU A 278 -2.44 22.91 6.84
C GLU A 278 -3.70 22.07 6.57
N LEU A 279 -3.72 21.27 5.50
CA LEU A 279 -4.79 20.33 5.18
C LEU A 279 -5.03 19.36 6.35
N VAL A 280 -3.97 18.66 6.76
CA VAL A 280 -4.02 17.66 7.82
C VAL A 280 -4.42 18.28 9.16
N HIS A 281 -3.80 19.41 9.49
CA HIS A 281 -4.08 20.13 10.72
C HIS A 281 -5.52 20.67 10.76
N GLY A 282 -5.98 21.24 9.65
CA GLY A 282 -7.33 21.76 9.49
C GLY A 282 -8.39 20.66 9.61
N MET A 283 -8.17 19.50 8.98
CA MET A 283 -9.06 18.35 9.09
C MET A 283 -9.11 17.80 10.52
N HIS A 284 -7.95 17.67 11.16
CA HIS A 284 -7.87 17.19 12.53
C HIS A 284 -8.59 18.11 13.52
N THR A 285 -8.30 19.41 13.46
CA THR A 285 -8.87 20.40 14.39
C THR A 285 -10.38 20.56 14.22
N SER A 286 -10.89 20.39 13.01
CA SER A 286 -12.33 20.35 12.73
C SER A 286 -13.03 19.03 13.10
N GLY A 287 -12.29 18.01 13.53
CA GLY A 287 -12.83 16.67 13.82
C GLY A 287 -13.28 15.88 12.58
N ARG A 288 -12.93 16.32 11.36
CA ARG A 288 -13.34 15.67 10.09
C ARG A 288 -12.58 14.37 9.82
N ALA A 289 -11.30 14.32 10.17
CA ALA A 289 -10.48 13.11 10.07
C ALA A 289 -9.46 13.04 11.20
N MET A 290 -9.13 11.83 11.65
CA MET A 290 -8.11 11.65 12.68
C MET A 290 -6.72 11.60 12.06
N VAL A 291 -5.76 12.29 12.68
CA VAL A 291 -4.34 12.16 12.37
C VAL A 291 -3.81 10.89 13.00
N ASN A 292 -2.91 10.19 12.31
CA ASN A 292 -2.27 8.99 12.84
C ASN A 292 -0.79 8.90 12.44
N LEU A 293 -0.12 7.85 12.89
CA LEU A 293 1.30 7.62 12.56
C LEU A 293 1.55 7.41 11.05
N GLY A 294 0.52 7.04 10.29
CA GLY A 294 0.58 6.99 8.82
C GLY A 294 0.68 8.38 8.18
N THR A 295 0.06 9.39 8.80
CA THR A 295 0.24 10.81 8.45
C THR A 295 1.67 11.23 8.69
N PHE A 296 2.23 10.93 9.88
CA PHE A 296 3.63 11.23 10.20
C PHE A 296 4.60 10.59 9.21
N SER A 297 4.41 9.29 8.91
CA SER A 297 5.23 8.55 7.95
C SER A 297 5.21 9.15 6.53
N ALA A 298 4.12 9.81 6.12
CA ALA A 298 4.05 10.49 4.82
C ALA A 298 5.06 11.65 4.72
N PHE A 299 5.03 12.58 5.68
CA PHE A 299 5.99 13.69 5.77
C PHE A 299 7.41 13.19 5.98
N ASN A 300 7.60 12.19 6.84
CA ASN A 300 8.93 11.65 7.08
C ASN A 300 9.53 11.04 5.81
N THR A 301 8.72 10.29 5.04
CA THR A 301 9.16 9.75 3.74
C THR A 301 9.51 10.86 2.75
N TYR A 302 8.74 11.95 2.72
CA TYR A 302 9.03 13.13 1.89
C TYR A 302 10.41 13.73 2.22
N PHE A 303 10.68 14.06 3.48
CA PHE A 303 11.95 14.65 3.90
C PHE A 303 13.14 13.70 3.70
N LEU A 304 12.97 12.41 4.00
CA LEU A 304 14.02 11.41 3.76
C LEU A 304 14.38 11.27 2.29
N GLY A 305 13.40 11.36 1.38
CA GLY A 305 13.64 11.35 -0.06
C GLY A 305 14.53 12.51 -0.55
N ARG A 306 14.60 13.59 0.23
CA ARG A 306 15.40 14.79 -0.03
C ARG A 306 16.71 14.84 0.76
N ASN A 307 17.03 13.78 1.52
CA ASN A 307 18.14 13.73 2.48
C ASN A 307 18.04 14.77 3.61
N GLU A 308 16.84 15.22 3.94
CA GLU A 308 16.61 16.28 4.93
C GLU A 308 16.33 15.66 6.32
N ILE A 309 17.28 14.91 6.89
CA ILE A 309 17.10 14.23 8.19
C ILE A 309 16.74 15.23 9.30
N TYR A 310 17.31 16.44 9.22
CA TYR A 310 16.99 17.53 10.14
C TYR A 310 15.51 17.90 10.12
N ASN A 311 14.87 17.91 8.95
CA ASN A 311 13.44 18.16 8.83
C ASN A 311 12.60 17.00 9.37
N CYS A 312 13.09 15.76 9.29
CA CYS A 312 12.44 14.61 9.94
C CYS A 312 12.37 14.78 11.47
N VAL A 313 13.47 15.19 12.09
CA VAL A 313 13.56 15.44 13.55
C VAL A 313 12.68 16.62 13.95
N ALA A 314 12.79 17.75 13.25
CA ALA A 314 12.00 18.95 13.51
C ALA A 314 10.49 18.72 13.33
N PHE A 315 10.11 17.98 12.28
CA PHE A 315 8.72 17.59 12.06
C PHE A 315 8.21 16.64 13.13
N CYS A 316 9.05 15.71 13.64
CA CYS A 316 8.65 14.86 14.76
C CYS A 316 8.33 15.68 16.02
N HIS A 317 9.10 16.72 16.34
CA HIS A 317 8.74 17.66 17.40
C HIS A 317 7.40 18.33 17.15
N LYS A 318 7.23 18.91 15.96
CA LYS A 318 6.01 19.64 15.59
C LYS A 318 4.77 18.74 15.62
N PHE A 319 4.87 17.54 15.05
CA PHE A 319 3.79 16.55 15.01
C PHE A 319 3.37 16.12 16.43
N GLN A 320 4.36 15.81 17.29
CA GLN A 320 4.09 15.44 18.68
C GLN A 320 3.44 16.58 19.46
N TYR A 321 3.92 17.81 19.26
CA TYR A 321 3.37 18.99 19.93
C TYR A 321 1.93 19.28 19.48
N GLN A 322 1.67 19.25 18.16
CA GLN A 322 0.40 19.64 17.58
C GLN A 322 -0.70 18.60 17.79
N PHE A 323 -0.37 17.32 17.56
CA PHE A 323 -1.35 16.23 17.57
C PHE A 323 -1.33 15.40 18.87
N LYS A 324 -0.42 15.71 19.81
CA LYS A 324 -0.24 14.97 21.07
C LYS A 324 0.02 13.47 20.88
N MET A 325 0.65 13.10 19.76
CA MET A 325 0.96 11.72 19.37
C MET A 325 2.47 11.48 19.36
N LYS A 326 2.97 10.56 20.19
CA LYS A 326 4.40 10.17 20.21
C LYS A 326 4.79 9.49 18.90
N ALA A 327 5.74 10.08 18.15
CA ALA A 327 6.15 9.61 16.82
C ALA A 327 7.65 9.24 16.73
N SER A 328 8.43 9.52 17.78
CA SER A 328 9.89 9.28 17.78
C SER A 328 10.30 7.83 17.48
N HIS A 329 9.48 6.85 17.86
CA HIS A 329 9.74 5.43 17.54
C HIS A 329 9.53 5.13 16.04
N ILE A 330 8.56 5.77 15.38
CA ILE A 330 8.38 5.63 13.92
C ILE A 330 9.53 6.32 13.19
N LEU A 331 9.93 7.51 13.63
CA LEU A 331 11.10 8.20 13.09
C LEU A 331 12.35 7.31 13.15
N ALA A 332 12.67 6.78 14.33
CA ALA A 332 13.83 5.93 14.53
C ALA A 332 13.78 4.65 13.66
N TYR A 333 12.62 4.01 13.58
CA TYR A 333 12.43 2.84 12.72
C TYR A 333 12.64 3.18 11.24
N GLU A 334 12.03 4.25 10.73
CA GLU A 334 12.14 4.62 9.32
C GLU A 334 13.56 5.08 8.97
N LEU A 335 14.26 5.79 9.86
CA LEU A 335 15.67 6.13 9.65
C LEU A 335 16.54 4.88 9.53
N ILE A 336 16.38 3.91 10.42
CA ILE A 336 17.16 2.66 10.39
C ILE A 336 16.81 1.81 9.15
N ASP A 337 15.52 1.60 8.88
CA ASP A 337 15.04 0.69 7.85
C ASP A 337 15.20 1.27 6.43
N LYS A 338 14.96 2.58 6.26
CA LYS A 338 14.90 3.21 4.93
C LYS A 338 16.14 4.02 4.57
N TYR A 339 16.82 4.64 5.54
CA TYR A 339 17.81 5.68 5.26
C TYR A 339 19.25 5.30 5.64
N LEU A 340 19.53 5.08 6.93
CA LEU A 340 20.89 4.95 7.48
C LEU A 340 21.69 3.77 6.91
N THR A 341 21.01 2.75 6.39
CA THR A 341 21.65 1.60 5.75
C THR A 341 22.07 1.86 4.29
N LYS A 342 21.69 3.01 3.72
CA LYS A 342 21.81 3.30 2.27
C LYS A 342 22.26 4.73 1.95
N CYS A 343 22.35 5.61 2.93
CA CYS A 343 22.76 6.99 2.72
C CYS A 343 24.25 7.08 2.37
N THR A 344 24.71 8.26 1.94
CA THR A 344 26.15 8.55 1.91
C THR A 344 26.69 8.62 3.33
N TYR A 345 27.89 8.10 3.58
CA TYR A 345 28.49 8.13 4.92
C TYR A 345 28.84 9.56 5.35
N PHE A 346 28.62 9.87 6.63
CA PHE A 346 28.98 11.14 7.26
C PHE A 346 29.51 10.89 8.67
N GLU A 347 30.27 11.84 9.20
CA GLU A 347 31.07 11.67 10.43
C GLU A 347 30.24 11.23 11.64
N HIS A 348 29.08 11.85 11.87
CA HIS A 348 28.20 11.54 13.00
C HIS A 348 27.20 10.41 12.72
N TRP A 349 27.37 9.66 11.62
CA TRP A 349 26.53 8.50 11.32
C TRP A 349 26.52 7.46 12.46
N PRO A 350 27.65 7.13 13.13
CA PRO A 350 27.67 6.18 14.23
C PRO A 350 26.81 6.62 15.43
N GLN A 351 26.94 7.89 15.84
CA GLN A 351 26.21 8.48 16.96
C GLN A 351 24.72 8.51 16.68
N LEU A 352 24.33 8.99 15.50
CA LEU A 352 22.93 9.02 15.08
C LEU A 352 22.34 7.61 15.05
N THR A 353 23.07 6.64 14.49
CA THR A 353 22.63 5.24 14.39
C THR A 353 22.40 4.61 15.75
N ARG A 354 23.36 4.72 16.67
CA ARG A 354 23.24 4.18 18.03
C ARG A 354 22.11 4.85 18.79
N TYR A 355 21.94 6.16 18.64
CA TYR A 355 20.86 6.90 19.27
C TYR A 355 19.47 6.50 18.74
N MET A 356 19.31 6.28 17.43
CA MET A 356 18.04 5.77 16.88
C MET A 356 17.75 4.34 17.35
N VAL A 357 18.77 3.48 17.45
CA VAL A 357 18.64 2.13 18.04
C VAL A 357 18.27 2.21 19.52
N HIS A 358 18.83 3.18 20.27
CA HIS A 358 18.50 3.44 21.66
C HIS A 358 17.01 3.74 21.83
N ILE A 359 16.44 4.64 21.01
CA ILE A 359 15.00 4.99 21.04
C ILE A 359 14.09 3.76 20.92
N LEU A 360 14.43 2.81 20.04
CA LEU A 360 13.63 1.61 19.81
C LEU A 360 13.82 0.53 20.87
N THR A 361 15.00 0.45 21.49
CA THR A 361 15.36 -0.62 22.43
C THR A 361 15.04 -0.29 23.88
N HIS A 362 15.07 0.99 24.25
CA HIS A 362 14.76 1.44 25.62
C HIS A 362 13.26 1.43 25.94
N ASN A 363 12.39 1.38 24.94
CA ASN A 363 10.95 1.20 25.16
C ASN A 363 10.54 -0.26 24.87
N THR A 364 10.12 -1.00 25.91
CA THR A 364 9.78 -2.43 25.82
C THR A 364 8.65 -2.73 24.82
N ALA A 365 7.74 -1.78 24.60
CA ALA A 365 6.66 -1.89 23.62
C ALA A 365 7.14 -1.91 22.15
N HIS A 366 8.41 -1.59 21.89
CA HIS A 366 8.94 -1.39 20.54
C HIS A 366 10.12 -2.31 20.17
N LYS A 367 10.46 -3.28 21.02
CA LYS A 367 11.56 -4.23 20.75
C LYS A 367 11.35 -5.05 19.46
N ASN A 368 10.10 -5.25 19.05
CA ASN A 368 9.74 -6.01 17.85
C ASN A 368 9.95 -5.22 16.54
N PHE A 369 10.22 -3.91 16.58
CA PHE A 369 10.51 -3.13 15.38
C PHE A 369 11.87 -3.50 14.76
N LEU A 370 12.83 -3.94 15.58
CA LEU A 370 14.16 -4.30 15.10
C LEU A 370 14.33 -5.82 14.98
N GLN A 371 14.60 -6.28 13.77
CA GLN A 371 14.91 -7.67 13.46
C GLN A 371 16.43 -7.86 13.32
N GLY A 372 16.91 -9.11 13.41
CA GLY A 372 18.32 -9.47 13.22
C GLY A 372 18.94 -8.90 11.94
N ARG A 373 18.14 -8.81 10.87
CA ARG A 373 18.55 -8.22 9.59
C ARG A 373 18.99 -6.76 9.70
N HIS A 374 18.32 -5.93 10.53
CA HIS A 374 18.64 -4.50 10.64
C HIS A 374 20.03 -4.32 11.27
N PHE A 375 20.32 -5.06 12.34
CA PHE A 375 21.63 -5.03 13.00
C PHE A 375 22.76 -5.49 12.06
N LYS A 376 22.52 -6.54 11.27
CA LYS A 376 23.49 -7.04 10.28
C LYS A 376 23.77 -5.99 9.20
N LEU A 377 22.74 -5.33 8.67
CA LEU A 377 22.91 -4.29 7.64
C LEU A 377 23.69 -3.08 8.16
N LEU A 378 23.35 -2.58 9.35
CA LEU A 378 24.06 -1.46 9.97
C LEU A 378 25.53 -1.79 10.27
N ALA A 379 25.80 -2.99 10.81
CA ALA A 379 27.18 -3.41 11.10
C ALA A 379 28.00 -3.60 9.80
N ASN A 380 27.39 -4.13 8.74
CA ASN A 380 28.05 -4.26 7.44
C ASN A 380 28.35 -2.88 6.84
N TYR A 381 27.39 -1.97 6.87
CA TYR A 381 27.57 -0.61 6.40
C TYR A 381 28.71 0.10 7.15
N ALA A 382 28.73 0.01 8.48
CA ALA A 382 29.81 0.55 9.31
C ALA A 382 31.19 -0.03 8.95
N ARG A 383 31.27 -1.35 8.69
CA ARG A 383 32.53 -2.02 8.29
C ARG A 383 33.05 -1.52 6.95
N ILE A 384 32.18 -1.29 5.97
CA ILE A 384 32.56 -0.74 4.65
C ILE A 384 33.24 0.61 4.81
N HIS A 385 32.80 1.41 5.79
CA HIS A 385 33.35 2.73 6.09
C HIS A 385 34.43 2.73 7.19
N GLY A 386 35.07 1.57 7.45
CA GLY A 386 36.24 1.48 8.31
C GLY A 386 35.97 1.30 9.81
N LEU A 387 34.70 1.24 10.23
CA LEU A 387 34.32 1.04 11.64
C LEU A 387 34.18 -0.45 11.98
N LYS A 388 35.32 -1.15 12.08
CA LYS A 388 35.36 -2.61 12.24
C LYS A 388 34.69 -3.12 13.52
N ASP A 389 34.77 -2.36 14.61
CA ASP A 389 34.24 -2.72 15.92
C ASP A 389 32.91 -2.01 16.25
N PHE A 390 32.21 -1.49 15.24
CA PHE A 390 30.95 -0.80 15.45
C PHE A 390 29.86 -1.74 15.97
N VAL A 391 29.46 -1.53 17.23
CA VAL A 391 28.30 -2.17 17.84
C VAL A 391 27.16 -1.17 17.93
N CYS A 392 26.13 -1.38 17.12
CA CYS A 392 24.94 -0.52 17.05
C CYS A 392 24.11 -0.45 18.35
N ARG A 393 24.24 -1.44 19.25
CA ARG A 393 23.57 -1.46 20.55
C ARG A 393 24.43 -0.91 21.70
N ALA A 394 25.71 -0.65 21.46
CA ALA A 394 26.61 -0.12 22.47
C ALA A 394 26.47 1.41 22.49
N VAL A 395 25.40 1.88 23.15
CA VAL A 395 25.11 3.31 23.29
C VAL A 395 26.04 3.90 24.35
N GLU A 396 26.80 4.91 23.97
CA GLU A 396 27.75 5.61 24.82
C GLU A 396 27.14 6.93 25.35
N PRO A 397 27.65 7.51 26.46
CA PRO A 397 27.15 8.79 26.97
C PRO A 397 27.18 9.93 25.95
N GLN A 398 28.18 9.93 25.06
CA GLN A 398 28.30 10.89 23.96
C GLN A 398 27.21 10.74 22.90
N ASP A 399 26.72 9.53 22.63
CA ASP A 399 25.59 9.31 21.72
C ASP A 399 24.30 9.89 22.30
N LEU A 400 24.12 9.76 23.62
CA LEU A 400 22.96 10.33 24.33
C LEU A 400 23.03 11.86 24.36
N ALA A 401 24.20 12.43 24.66
CA ALA A 401 24.41 13.87 24.64
C ALA A 401 24.17 14.45 23.24
N PHE A 402 24.69 13.79 22.20
CA PHE A 402 24.45 14.15 20.81
C PHE A 402 22.96 14.13 20.47
N GLY A 403 22.26 13.04 20.82
CA GLY A 403 20.82 12.93 20.58
C GLY A 403 20.00 13.99 21.34
N GLN A 404 20.36 14.29 22.58
CA GLN A 404 19.70 15.34 23.37
C GLN A 404 19.88 16.72 22.76
N GLU A 405 21.10 17.08 22.34
CA GLU A 405 21.36 18.36 21.68
C GLU A 405 20.64 18.43 20.33
N MET A 406 20.66 17.35 19.54
CA MET A 406 19.94 17.23 18.28
C MET A 406 18.44 17.52 18.45
N TRP A 407 17.76 16.91 19.43
CA TRP A 407 16.34 17.19 19.69
C TRP A 407 16.10 18.60 20.23
N LYS A 408 17.03 19.12 21.05
CA LYS A 408 16.94 20.47 21.60
C LYS A 408 17.04 21.54 20.51
N VAL A 409 17.86 21.32 19.48
CA VAL A 409 18.16 22.32 18.45
C VAL A 409 17.27 22.17 17.21
N LEU A 410 16.98 20.93 16.80
CA LEU A 410 16.19 20.66 15.60
C LEU A 410 14.69 20.67 15.89
N HIS A 411 14.14 21.86 16.10
CA HIS A 411 12.71 22.08 16.19
C HIS A 411 12.30 23.43 15.57
N TRP A 412 11.06 23.52 15.09
CA TRP A 412 10.51 24.77 14.58
C TRP A 412 9.70 25.47 15.67
N PRO A 413 10.08 26.68 16.11
CA PRO A 413 9.36 27.40 17.16
C PRO A 413 8.00 27.95 16.68
N GLY A 414 7.80 28.09 15.36
CA GLY A 414 6.60 28.67 14.76
C GLY A 414 5.57 27.67 14.24
N GLN A 415 4.43 28.20 13.80
CA GLN A 415 3.37 27.43 13.13
C GLN A 415 3.73 27.04 11.70
N VAL A 416 4.55 27.84 11.01
CA VAL A 416 4.97 27.62 9.62
C VAL A 416 6.13 26.63 9.55
N ILE A 417 6.09 25.71 8.58
CA ILE A 417 7.22 24.84 8.24
C ILE A 417 8.11 25.62 7.27
N PRO A 418 9.40 25.86 7.59
CA PRO A 418 10.33 26.56 6.69
C PRO A 418 10.44 25.85 5.34
N SER A 419 10.53 26.63 4.26
CA SER A 419 10.62 26.08 2.89
C SER A 419 12.04 25.67 2.51
N SER A 420 13.04 26.09 3.27
CA SER A 420 14.45 25.82 3.01
C SER A 420 15.29 25.85 4.30
N LEU A 421 16.48 25.27 4.26
CA LEU A 421 17.36 25.13 5.44
C LEU A 421 17.82 26.50 5.96
N ASP A 422 18.11 27.46 5.08
CA ASP A 422 18.60 28.81 5.39
C ASP A 422 17.59 29.68 6.15
N GLN A 423 16.32 29.28 6.20
CA GLN A 423 15.29 29.96 6.98
C GLN A 423 15.28 29.56 8.48
N ASN A 424 16.15 28.63 8.89
CA ASN A 424 16.26 28.17 10.28
C ASN A 424 17.34 28.95 11.04
N SER A 425 17.40 28.78 12.36
CA SER A 425 18.45 29.39 13.19
C SER A 425 19.84 28.87 12.85
N GLU A 426 20.87 29.63 13.18
CA GLU A 426 22.27 29.22 12.98
C GLU A 426 22.57 27.87 13.65
N GLU A 427 22.18 27.69 14.90
CA GLU A 427 22.30 26.41 15.64
C GLU A 427 21.62 25.25 14.90
N PHE A 428 20.43 25.48 14.33
CA PHE A 428 19.72 24.47 13.54
C PHE A 428 20.53 24.07 12.31
N ILE A 429 21.05 25.05 11.58
CA ILE A 429 21.84 24.82 10.37
C ILE A 429 23.14 24.07 10.70
N GLU A 430 23.80 24.41 11.81
CA GLU A 430 24.99 23.71 12.28
C GLU A 430 24.69 22.25 12.63
N MET A 431 23.65 22.00 13.43
CA MET A 431 23.24 20.64 13.77
C MET A 431 22.80 19.84 12.53
N ALA A 432 22.11 20.48 11.59
CA ALA A 432 21.68 19.84 10.34
C ALA A 432 22.88 19.33 9.50
N LYS A 433 24.00 20.07 9.48
CA LYS A 433 25.24 19.65 8.81
C LYS A 433 25.87 18.42 9.46
N LEU A 434 25.72 18.25 10.78
CA LEU A 434 26.29 17.11 11.49
C LEU A 434 25.56 15.81 11.17
N ILE A 435 24.24 15.86 11.00
CA ILE A 435 23.40 14.68 10.78
C ILE A 435 23.06 14.39 9.32
N SER A 436 23.49 15.23 8.38
CA SER A 436 23.20 15.05 6.97
C SER A 436 24.48 14.77 6.19
N PRO A 437 24.43 13.91 5.16
CA PRO A 437 25.57 13.75 4.28
C PRO A 437 25.89 15.07 3.58
N PRO A 438 27.17 15.34 3.29
CA PRO A 438 27.55 16.49 2.48
C PRO A 438 26.86 16.42 1.11
N PRO A 439 26.54 17.58 0.48
CA PRO A 439 25.93 17.59 -0.85
C PRO A 439 26.79 16.78 -1.83
N LYS A 440 26.14 15.92 -2.63
CA LYS A 440 26.77 14.94 -3.52
C LYS A 440 27.96 15.52 -4.28
N THR A 441 29.09 14.83 -4.24
CA THR A 441 30.16 14.96 -5.25
C THR A 441 30.06 13.78 -6.21
N ASP A 442 30.55 13.91 -7.45
CA ASP A 442 30.41 12.96 -8.59
C ASP A 442 30.97 11.52 -8.35
N LYS A 443 31.26 11.12 -7.12
CA LYS A 443 31.87 9.82 -6.75
C LYS A 443 31.14 9.09 -5.62
N ASP A 444 29.81 9.19 -5.54
CA ASP A 444 29.05 8.39 -4.60
C ASP A 444 28.81 6.97 -5.16
N LEU A 445 29.65 6.03 -4.74
CA LEU A 445 29.40 4.60 -4.90
C LEU A 445 28.11 4.24 -4.15
N ASN A 446 27.10 3.76 -4.86
CA ASN A 446 25.91 3.20 -4.25
C ASN A 446 26.29 1.87 -3.57
N PRO A 447 26.04 1.66 -2.27
CA PRO A 447 26.33 0.39 -1.58
C PRO A 447 25.66 -0.82 -2.24
N SER A 448 24.58 -0.59 -2.98
CA SER A 448 23.87 -1.60 -3.78
C SER A 448 24.70 -2.18 -4.92
N ASP A 449 25.73 -1.46 -5.39
CA ASP A 449 26.62 -1.91 -6.47
C ASP A 449 27.77 -2.78 -5.92
N ILE A 450 28.11 -2.62 -4.64
CA ILE A 450 29.12 -3.42 -3.94
C ILE A 450 28.55 -4.77 -3.51
N LEU A 451 27.27 -4.83 -3.12
CA LEU A 451 26.60 -6.08 -2.73
C LEU A 451 26.25 -7.01 -3.90
N LYS A 452 26.39 -6.56 -5.15
CA LYS A 452 26.23 -7.39 -6.37
C LYS A 452 27.55 -7.99 -6.86
N SER A 453 28.68 -7.56 -6.30
CA SER A 453 30.04 -8.00 -6.67
C SER A 453 30.68 -8.93 -5.64
N SER A 454 29.91 -9.38 -4.65
CA SER A 454 30.23 -10.47 -3.71
C SER A 454 29.14 -11.53 -3.76
#